data_AF-A0A834CKB2-F1
#
_entry.id   AF-A0A834CKB2-F1
#
_cell.length_a   1.000
_cell.length_b   1.000
_cell.length_c   1.000
_cell.angle_alpha   90.00
_cell.angle_beta   90.00
_cell.angle_gamma   90.00
#
_symmetry.space_group_name_H-M   'P 1'
#
loop_
_entity.id
_entity.type
_entity.pdbx_description
1 polymer ?
#
loop_
_entity_poly.entity_id
_entity_poly.type
_entity_poly.pdbx_seq_one_letter_code
_entity_poly.pdbx_strand_id
1 'polypeptide(L)'
;MPFFPGENHLINLVVVDGKAYITDVSFGVSSQVWEPLELISEKDQPQAAGVFCLTNNGDTWVLEKSCRKPVVMNPDFVKSTLINRKEKYVLYKFTLAPREAEHFEGQNDFLQTNPSSLFTNKSICSLQTPTGFRALVGWTFSEVTYKPEEGVDLIDMRDLPDDEIETVLREKFNVFLTNELKPQNQKACYTI
;
A
#
# COMPACT_ATOMS: atom_id res chain seq x y z
N MET A 1 -4.37 -12.56 -1.83
CA MET A 1 -5.09 -12.21 -3.07
C MET A 1 -4.35 -12.92 -4.18
N PRO A 2 -5.01 -13.42 -5.24
CA PRO A 2 -4.25 -13.78 -6.44
C PRO A 2 -3.56 -12.51 -6.95
N PHE A 3 -2.29 -12.62 -7.33
CA PHE A 3 -1.57 -11.53 -7.99
C PHE A 3 -2.26 -11.25 -9.32
N PHE A 4 -2.50 -9.98 -9.61
CA PHE A 4 -2.88 -9.60 -10.97
C PHE A 4 -1.71 -10.00 -11.89
N PRO A 5 -1.94 -10.74 -12.99
CA PRO A 5 -0.86 -11.19 -13.85
C PRO A 5 -0.06 -10.00 -14.39
N GLY A 6 1.26 -10.16 -14.53
CA GLY A 6 2.16 -9.11 -15.04
C GLY A 6 3.08 -8.48 -13.99
N GLU A 7 4.10 -7.76 -14.47
CA GLU A 7 5.02 -6.96 -13.67
C GLU A 7 4.42 -5.56 -13.46
N ASN A 8 3.54 -5.46 -12.45
CA ASN A 8 2.66 -4.28 -12.27
C ASN A 8 3.15 -3.31 -11.19
N HIS A 9 4.33 -3.57 -10.61
CA HIS A 9 4.89 -2.82 -9.51
C HIS A 9 6.36 -2.52 -9.77
N LEU A 10 6.75 -1.27 -9.59
CA LEU A 10 8.11 -0.80 -9.75
C LEU A 10 8.74 -0.63 -8.36
N ILE A 11 9.92 -1.22 -8.18
CA ILE A 11 10.75 -1.06 -6.98
C ILE A 11 12.19 -0.79 -7.39
N ASN A 12 13.02 -0.32 -6.46
CA ASN A 12 14.42 0.00 -6.74
C ASN A 12 15.35 -0.87 -5.90
N LEU A 13 16.45 -1.30 -6.51
CA LEU A 13 17.60 -1.90 -5.83
C LEU A 13 18.68 -0.83 -5.63
N VAL A 14 19.11 -0.63 -4.39
CA VAL A 14 20.16 0.32 -4.03
C VAL A 14 21.31 -0.43 -3.38
N VAL A 15 22.55 -0.16 -3.81
CA VAL A 15 23.76 -0.75 -3.25
C VAL A 15 24.58 0.32 -2.53
N VAL A 16 24.82 0.13 -1.23
CA VAL A 16 25.62 1.02 -0.38
C VAL A 16 26.70 0.19 0.30
N ASP A 17 27.97 0.55 0.11
CA ASP A 17 29.13 -0.17 0.68
C ASP A 17 29.09 -1.69 0.45
N GLY A 18 28.65 -2.10 -0.76
CA GLY A 18 28.54 -3.51 -1.15
C GLY A 18 27.30 -4.24 -0.59
N LYS A 19 26.45 -3.58 0.19
CA LYS A 19 25.20 -4.13 0.70
C LYS A 19 24.03 -3.71 -0.18
N ALA A 20 23.19 -4.67 -0.54
CA ALA A 20 22.03 -4.47 -1.39
C ALA A 20 20.75 -4.28 -0.56
N TYR A 21 19.94 -3.30 -0.96
CA TYR A 21 18.67 -2.97 -0.33
C TYR A 21 17.59 -2.79 -1.39
N ILE A 22 16.38 -3.25 -1.11
CA ILE A 22 15.19 -2.88 -1.87
C ILE A 22 14.57 -1.65 -1.21
N THR A 23 14.20 -0.71 -2.06
CA THR A 23 13.53 0.54 -1.69
C THR A 23 12.28 0.69 -2.55
N ASP A 24 11.19 1.08 -1.91
CA ASP A 24 9.89 1.23 -2.55
C ASP A 24 9.17 2.35 -1.81
N VAL A 25 8.73 3.37 -2.53
CA VAL A 25 8.04 4.55 -1.97
C VAL A 25 6.60 4.66 -2.49
N SER A 26 6.09 3.59 -3.10
CA SER A 26 4.91 3.66 -3.97
C SER A 26 3.83 2.61 -3.71
N PHE A 27 4.09 1.59 -2.88
CA PHE A 27 3.04 0.61 -2.57
C PHE A 27 1.91 1.21 -1.72
N GLY A 28 2.26 2.05 -0.73
CA GLY A 28 1.30 2.80 0.07
C GLY A 28 0.63 2.03 1.22
N VAL A 29 -0.26 2.74 1.92
CA VAL A 29 -1.06 2.27 3.09
C VAL A 29 -0.25 1.49 4.13
N SER A 30 -0.80 0.46 4.77
CA SER A 30 -0.08 -0.35 5.75
C SER A 30 1.04 -1.22 5.16
N SER A 31 1.10 -1.38 3.84
CA SER A 31 2.10 -2.19 3.16
C SER A 31 3.38 -1.40 2.81
N GLN A 32 3.39 -0.09 3.04
CA GLN A 32 4.53 0.78 2.77
C GLN A 32 5.69 0.48 3.73
N VAL A 33 6.87 0.21 3.17
CA VAL A 33 8.13 0.16 3.93
C VAL A 33 8.55 1.59 4.31
N TRP A 34 9.02 1.79 5.53
CA TRP A 34 9.52 3.09 6.01
C TRP A 34 11.05 3.19 5.89
N GLU A 35 11.72 2.03 5.94
CA GLU A 35 13.17 1.93 5.83
C GLU A 35 13.52 0.97 4.68
N PRO A 36 14.66 1.18 3.99
CA PRO A 36 15.18 0.21 3.03
C PRO A 36 15.29 -1.18 3.64
N LEU A 37 14.82 -2.21 2.94
CA LEU A 37 14.98 -3.59 3.41
C LEU A 37 16.26 -4.16 2.83
N GLU A 38 17.13 -4.68 3.69
CA GLU A 38 18.34 -5.38 3.27
C GLU A 38 17.94 -6.66 2.52
N LEU A 39 18.57 -6.92 1.38
CA LEU A 39 18.28 -8.06 0.51
C LEU A 39 18.90 -9.35 1.06
N ILE A 40 18.39 -9.80 2.20
CA ILE A 40 18.78 -11.06 2.88
C ILE A 40 17.54 -11.94 3.00
N SER A 41 17.67 -13.18 2.51
CA SER A 41 16.58 -14.15 2.58
C SER A 41 16.28 -14.56 4.03
N GLU A 42 15.00 -14.69 4.36
CA GLU A 42 14.45 -15.15 5.64
C GLU A 42 14.86 -14.30 6.85
N LYS A 43 15.32 -13.07 6.62
CA LYS A 43 15.62 -12.11 7.69
C LYS A 43 14.37 -11.29 8.00
N ASP A 44 13.92 -11.38 9.25
CA ASP A 44 12.92 -10.47 9.80
C ASP A 44 13.51 -9.05 9.94
N GLN A 45 12.77 -8.07 9.43
CA GLN A 45 13.13 -6.65 9.42
C GLN A 45 11.97 -5.85 10.03
N PRO A 46 11.94 -5.70 11.37
CA PRO A 46 10.90 -4.95 12.07
C PRO A 46 10.96 -3.47 11.72
N GLN A 47 9.81 -2.89 11.41
CA GLN A 47 9.60 -1.46 11.19
C GLN A 47 8.34 -1.00 11.92
N ALA A 48 8.10 0.31 11.96
CA ALA A 48 6.90 0.85 12.58
C ALA A 48 5.61 0.23 12.01
N ALA A 49 5.53 -0.01 10.69
CA ALA A 49 4.33 -0.57 10.04
C ALA A 49 4.09 -2.07 10.31
N GLY A 50 5.09 -2.81 10.79
CA GLY A 50 5.04 -4.26 10.97
C GLY A 50 6.41 -4.90 10.70
N VAL A 51 6.45 -6.23 10.59
CA VAL A 51 7.70 -6.94 10.29
C VAL A 51 7.69 -7.37 8.83
N PHE A 52 8.70 -6.94 8.09
CA PHE A 52 8.90 -7.35 6.70
C PHE A 52 9.90 -8.49 6.63
N CYS A 53 9.70 -9.41 5.69
CA CYS A 53 10.60 -10.53 5.47
C CYS A 53 10.69 -10.80 3.96
N LEU A 54 11.91 -10.97 3.47
CA LEU A 54 12.20 -11.30 2.08
C LEU A 54 12.57 -12.76 2.00
N THR A 55 11.95 -13.52 1.10
CA THR A 55 12.30 -14.93 0.87
C THR A 55 12.78 -15.10 -0.55
N ASN A 56 13.98 -15.65 -0.72
CA ASN A 56 14.52 -16.05 -2.01
C ASN A 56 14.01 -17.46 -2.37
N ASN A 57 13.31 -17.58 -3.49
CA ASN A 57 12.80 -18.82 -4.05
C ASN A 57 13.45 -19.11 -5.42
N GLY A 58 14.77 -19.08 -5.50
CA GLY A 58 15.54 -19.21 -6.74
C GLY A 58 15.64 -17.88 -7.47
N ASP A 59 15.02 -17.78 -8.65
CA ASP A 59 15.09 -16.56 -9.47
C ASP A 59 14.10 -15.47 -9.01
N THR A 60 13.21 -15.80 -8.07
CA THR A 60 12.16 -14.91 -7.57
C THR A 60 12.34 -14.62 -6.08
N TRP A 61 12.24 -13.35 -5.72
CA TRP A 61 12.12 -12.88 -4.35
C TRP A 61 10.65 -12.63 -4.01
N VAL A 62 10.29 -12.91 -2.76
CA VAL A 62 8.95 -12.70 -2.22
C VAL A 62 9.05 -11.77 -1.03
N LEU A 63 8.33 -10.64 -1.07
CA LEU A 63 8.20 -9.76 0.09
C LEU A 63 6.91 -10.10 0.85
N GLU A 64 7.06 -10.43 2.11
CA GLU A 64 5.95 -10.68 3.04
C GLU A 64 5.95 -9.65 4.16
N LYS A 65 4.76 -9.40 4.71
CA LYS A 65 4.57 -8.58 5.91
C LYS A 65 3.77 -9.36 6.95
N SER A 66 4.28 -9.37 8.17
CA SER A 66 3.55 -9.74 9.37
C SER A 66 2.94 -8.49 10.01
N CYS A 67 1.65 -8.55 10.33
CA CYS A 67 0.86 -7.41 10.80
C CYS A 67 0.46 -7.53 12.27
N ARG A 68 0.14 -6.38 12.86
CA ARG A 68 -0.46 -6.28 14.18
C ARG A 68 -1.98 -6.41 14.10
N LYS A 69 -2.60 -6.60 15.25
CA LYS A 69 -4.06 -6.71 15.34
C LYS A 69 -4.69 -5.33 15.05
N PRO A 70 -5.59 -5.22 14.05
CA PRO A 70 -6.33 -3.98 13.80
C PRO A 70 -7.41 -3.77 14.88
N VAL A 71 -7.49 -2.55 15.41
CA VAL A 71 -8.54 -2.10 16.34
C VAL A 71 -9.33 -0.99 15.64
N VAL A 72 -10.58 -1.28 15.29
CA VAL A 72 -11.46 -0.32 14.59
C VAL A 72 -12.15 0.54 15.63
N MET A 73 -11.92 1.85 15.55
CA MET A 73 -12.45 2.81 16.52
C MET A 73 -13.93 3.09 16.28
N ASN A 74 -14.34 3.17 15.00
CA ASN A 74 -15.73 3.37 14.61
C ASN A 74 -16.45 2.02 14.43
N PRO A 75 -17.48 1.69 15.23
CA PRO A 75 -18.22 0.43 15.15
C PRO A 75 -18.83 0.15 13.76
N ASP A 76 -19.21 1.19 13.02
CA ASP A 76 -19.85 1.06 11.70
C ASP A 76 -18.90 0.42 10.67
N PHE A 77 -17.58 0.55 10.89
CA PHE A 77 -16.54 0.06 9.98
C PHE A 77 -15.92 -1.27 10.42
N VAL A 78 -16.38 -1.90 11.49
CA VAL A 78 -15.83 -3.18 11.98
C VAL A 78 -15.85 -4.27 10.90
N LYS A 79 -16.86 -4.25 10.02
CA LYS A 79 -17.01 -5.19 8.90
C LYS A 79 -16.48 -4.65 7.56
N SER A 80 -15.78 -3.51 7.56
CA SER A 80 -15.24 -2.93 6.33
C SER A 80 -14.30 -3.89 5.63
N THR A 81 -14.48 -4.03 4.32
CA THR A 81 -13.63 -4.87 3.47
C THR A 81 -12.27 -4.24 3.19
N LEU A 82 -12.09 -2.96 3.51
CA LEU A 82 -10.80 -2.27 3.42
C LEU A 82 -9.83 -2.71 4.50
N ILE A 83 -10.29 -3.32 5.59
CA ILE A 83 -9.41 -3.64 6.72
C ILE A 83 -8.76 -5.00 6.51
N ASN A 84 -7.44 -5.02 6.33
CA ASN A 84 -6.70 -6.27 6.30
C ASN A 84 -6.62 -6.88 7.70
N ARG A 85 -7.06 -8.13 7.84
CA ARG A 85 -7.07 -8.88 9.12
C ARG A 85 -6.12 -10.07 9.12
N LYS A 86 -5.28 -10.19 8.09
CA LYS A 86 -4.31 -11.28 8.01
C LYS A 86 -3.13 -10.99 8.92
N GLU A 87 -2.74 -11.98 9.70
CA GLU A 87 -1.54 -11.92 10.52
C GLU A 87 -0.27 -11.82 9.67
N LYS A 88 -0.27 -12.48 8.49
CA LYS A 88 0.81 -12.41 7.52
C LYS A 88 0.27 -12.47 6.09
N TYR A 89 0.87 -11.73 5.17
CA TYR A 89 0.54 -11.81 3.75
C TYR A 89 1.72 -11.43 2.84
N VAL A 90 1.69 -11.95 1.62
CA VAL A 90 2.61 -11.55 0.56
C VAL A 90 2.16 -10.22 -0.04
N LEU A 91 3.08 -9.27 -0.15
CA LEU A 91 2.86 -7.97 -0.79
C LEU A 91 3.06 -8.11 -2.30
N TYR A 92 4.28 -8.47 -2.70
CA TYR A 92 4.64 -8.66 -4.11
C TYR A 92 5.81 -9.64 -4.25
N LYS A 93 6.03 -10.04 -5.50
CA LYS A 93 7.16 -10.86 -5.93
C LYS A 93 7.93 -10.12 -7.00
N PHE A 94 9.24 -10.30 -7.05
CA PHE A 94 10.10 -9.63 -8.01
C PHE A 94 11.30 -10.50 -8.38
N THR A 95 11.98 -10.14 -9.47
CA THR A 95 13.29 -10.69 -9.83
C THR A 95 14.34 -9.58 -9.70
N LEU A 96 15.63 -9.94 -9.71
CA LEU A 96 16.72 -8.96 -9.73
C LEU A 96 17.11 -8.55 -11.16
N ALA A 97 16.31 -8.93 -12.17
CA ALA A 97 16.54 -8.49 -13.54
C ALA A 97 16.37 -6.96 -13.63
N PRO A 98 17.38 -6.20 -14.07
CA PRO A 98 17.25 -4.77 -14.27
C PRO A 98 16.14 -4.47 -15.28
N ARG A 99 15.34 -3.43 -14.99
CA ARG A 99 14.27 -2.95 -15.86
C ARG A 99 14.45 -1.46 -16.09
N GLU A 100 14.26 -1.03 -17.34
CA GLU A 100 14.14 0.39 -17.69
C GLU A 100 12.66 0.82 -17.60
N ALA A 101 12.39 2.13 -17.61
CA ALA A 101 11.03 2.65 -17.49
C ALA A 101 10.12 2.18 -18.64
N GLU A 102 10.66 2.05 -19.85
CA GLU A 102 9.95 1.65 -21.07
C GLU A 102 9.36 0.24 -20.95
N HIS A 103 9.96 -0.62 -20.12
CA HIS A 103 9.44 -1.96 -19.83
C HIS A 103 8.01 -1.91 -19.24
N PHE A 104 7.66 -0.82 -18.55
CA PHE A 104 6.38 -0.65 -17.88
C PHE A 104 5.35 0.13 -18.69
N GLU A 105 5.67 0.65 -19.88
CA GLU A 105 4.76 1.49 -20.68
C GLU A 105 3.42 0.78 -20.97
N GLY A 106 3.47 -0.43 -21.52
CA GLY A 106 2.28 -1.20 -21.84
C GLY A 106 1.46 -1.57 -20.58
N GLN A 107 2.14 -1.80 -19.46
CA GLN A 107 1.47 -2.10 -18.20
C GLN A 107 0.85 -0.86 -17.56
N ASN A 108 1.50 0.30 -17.68
CA ASN A 108 0.97 1.58 -17.26
C ASN A 108 -0.34 1.91 -18.01
N ASP A 109 -0.36 1.75 -19.34
CA ASP A 109 -1.56 1.95 -20.16
C ASP A 109 -2.67 0.99 -19.74
N PHE A 110 -2.33 -0.29 -19.54
CA PHE A 110 -3.28 -1.30 -19.09
C PHE A 110 -3.89 -0.93 -17.73
N LEU A 111 -3.07 -0.56 -16.75
CA LEU A 111 -3.52 -0.27 -15.39
C LEU A 111 -4.45 0.95 -15.34
N GLN A 112 -4.28 1.92 -16.23
CA GLN A 112 -5.09 3.14 -16.27
C GLN A 112 -6.37 3.00 -17.12
N THR A 113 -6.46 2.02 -18.02
CA THR A 113 -7.57 1.91 -18.99
C THR A 113 -8.39 0.64 -18.87
N ASN A 114 -7.82 -0.46 -18.39
CA ASN A 114 -8.49 -1.75 -18.38
C ASN A 114 -9.56 -1.82 -17.27
N PRO A 115 -10.83 -2.15 -17.58
CA PRO A 115 -11.91 -2.21 -16.59
C PRO A 115 -11.72 -3.22 -15.45
N SER A 116 -10.78 -4.18 -15.60
CA SER A 116 -10.43 -5.14 -14.54
C SER A 116 -9.35 -4.63 -13.60
N SER A 117 -8.68 -3.51 -13.94
CA SER A 117 -7.64 -2.91 -13.12
C SER A 117 -8.21 -2.36 -11.82
N LEU A 118 -7.48 -2.54 -10.71
CA LEU A 118 -7.82 -1.88 -9.45
C LEU A 118 -7.97 -0.36 -9.64
N PHE A 119 -7.07 0.24 -10.43
CA PHE A 119 -6.94 1.70 -10.56
C PHE A 119 -8.05 2.34 -11.42
N THR A 120 -8.80 1.55 -12.20
CA THR A 120 -10.03 2.03 -12.88
C THR A 120 -11.28 1.85 -12.01
N ASN A 121 -11.20 1.03 -10.95
CA ASN A 121 -12.34 0.65 -10.11
C ASN A 121 -12.36 1.38 -8.76
N LYS A 122 -11.23 1.90 -8.30
CA LYS A 122 -11.11 2.62 -7.03
C LYS A 122 -10.28 3.90 -7.20
N SER A 123 -10.79 5.01 -6.69
CA SER A 123 -10.00 6.22 -6.48
C SER A 123 -9.29 6.11 -5.14
N ILE A 124 -7.96 6.14 -5.15
CA ILE A 124 -7.12 5.87 -3.98
C ILE A 124 -6.11 7.01 -3.80
N CYS A 125 -6.01 7.52 -2.58
CA CYS A 125 -4.91 8.37 -2.16
C CYS A 125 -4.42 7.87 -0.80
N SER A 126 -3.11 7.74 -0.60
CA SER A 126 -2.55 7.39 0.70
C SER A 126 -1.31 8.22 1.00
N LEU A 127 -1.11 8.56 2.27
CA LEU A 127 0.03 9.34 2.72
C LEU A 127 0.48 8.83 4.08
N GLN A 128 1.76 8.44 4.19
CA GLN A 128 2.35 8.08 5.47
C GLN A 128 2.40 9.29 6.40
N THR A 129 2.26 9.05 7.69
CA THR A 129 2.36 10.04 8.77
C THR A 129 3.49 9.60 9.72
N PRO A 130 3.99 10.47 10.62
CA PRO A 130 5.03 10.08 11.56
C PRO A 130 4.69 8.88 12.46
N THR A 131 3.40 8.55 12.61
CA THR A 131 2.92 7.49 13.51
C THR A 131 2.05 6.45 12.79
N GLY A 132 1.96 6.49 11.46
CA GLY A 132 1.04 5.63 10.72
C GLY A 132 0.80 6.10 9.30
N PHE A 133 -0.45 6.14 8.88
CA PHE A 133 -0.82 6.67 7.57
C PHE A 133 -2.27 7.14 7.53
N ARG A 134 -2.62 7.89 6.49
CA ARG A 134 -3.99 8.21 6.12
C ARG A 134 -4.27 7.73 4.71
N ALA A 135 -5.51 7.34 4.45
CA ALA A 135 -5.96 6.88 3.16
C ALA A 135 -7.35 7.43 2.86
N LEU A 136 -7.61 7.71 1.59
CA LEU A 136 -8.92 8.01 1.04
C LEU A 136 -9.19 6.99 -0.07
N VAL A 137 -10.24 6.19 0.09
CA VAL A 137 -10.66 5.19 -0.90
C VAL A 137 -12.12 5.43 -1.27
N GLY A 138 -12.36 5.96 -2.47
CA GLY A 138 -13.67 6.52 -2.83
C GLY A 138 -14.07 7.61 -1.84
N TRP A 139 -15.14 7.34 -1.08
CA TRP A 139 -15.68 8.24 -0.05
C TRP A 139 -15.14 7.94 1.35
N THR A 140 -14.47 6.81 1.56
CA THR A 140 -14.05 6.41 2.90
C THR A 140 -12.68 6.98 3.22
N PHE A 141 -12.65 7.93 4.15
CA PHE A 141 -11.42 8.43 4.76
C PHE A 141 -11.03 7.55 5.93
N SER A 142 -9.74 7.26 6.05
CA SER A 142 -9.18 6.43 7.12
C SER A 142 -7.88 7.02 7.62
N GLU A 143 -7.70 6.99 8.95
CA GLU A 143 -6.44 7.33 9.59
C GLU A 143 -6.03 6.17 10.49
N VAL A 144 -4.82 5.66 10.27
CA VAL A 144 -4.27 4.52 10.97
C VAL A 144 -3.09 4.98 11.79
N THR A 145 -3.07 4.59 13.07
CA THR A 145 -1.96 4.85 13.99
C THR A 145 -1.35 3.53 14.42
N TYR A 146 -0.05 3.36 14.18
CA TYR A 146 0.73 2.22 14.62
C TYR A 146 1.01 2.31 16.12
N LYS A 147 0.72 1.24 16.86
CA LYS A 147 1.03 1.09 18.29
C LYS A 147 1.85 -0.17 18.52
N PRO A 148 3.13 -0.20 18.10
CA PRO A 148 3.97 -1.38 18.20
C PRO A 148 4.07 -1.93 19.64
N GLU A 149 4.21 -1.04 20.62
CA GLU A 149 4.29 -1.41 22.05
C GLU A 149 3.01 -2.07 22.60
N GLU A 150 1.85 -1.74 22.02
CA GLU A 150 0.55 -2.32 22.39
C GLU A 150 0.18 -3.53 21.52
N GLY A 151 0.99 -3.85 20.50
CA GLY A 151 0.72 -4.94 19.56
C GLY A 151 -0.50 -4.73 18.66
N VAL A 152 -0.96 -3.47 18.50
CA VAL A 152 -2.17 -3.12 17.73
C VAL A 152 -1.91 -2.01 16.72
N ASP A 153 -2.80 -1.90 15.75
CA ASP A 153 -2.94 -0.72 14.88
C ASP A 153 -4.35 -0.15 15.08
N LEU A 154 -4.44 1.13 15.47
CA LEU A 154 -5.72 1.82 15.65
C LEU A 154 -6.19 2.35 14.30
N ILE A 155 -7.44 2.08 13.94
CA ILE A 155 -8.02 2.47 12.65
C ILE A 155 -9.26 3.33 12.91
N ASP A 156 -9.17 4.61 12.60
CA ASP A 156 -10.30 5.52 12.54
C ASP A 156 -10.80 5.63 11.10
N MET A 157 -12.12 5.57 10.90
CA MET A 157 -12.74 5.56 9.59
C MET A 157 -14.05 6.35 9.61
N ARG A 158 -14.27 7.10 8.53
CA ARG A 158 -15.54 7.78 8.27
C ARG A 158 -15.77 7.88 6.77
N ASP A 159 -17.02 7.87 6.36
CA ASP A 159 -17.38 8.26 5.00
C ASP A 159 -17.49 9.78 4.90
N LEU A 160 -17.10 10.32 3.75
CA LEU A 160 -17.16 11.72 3.40
C LEU A 160 -18.34 11.96 2.44
N PRO A 161 -19.08 13.07 2.59
CA PRO A 161 -19.93 13.56 1.52
C PRO A 161 -19.08 14.10 0.36
N ASP A 162 -19.65 14.17 -0.84
CA ASP A 162 -18.93 14.56 -2.07
C ASP A 162 -18.24 15.93 -1.94
N ASP A 163 -18.89 16.89 -1.29
CA ASP A 163 -18.41 18.26 -1.11
C ASP A 163 -17.24 18.40 -0.11
N GLU A 164 -16.98 17.38 0.73
CA GLU A 164 -15.83 17.35 1.63
C GLU A 164 -14.56 16.77 0.99
N ILE A 165 -14.69 16.00 -0.09
CA ILE A 165 -13.59 15.19 -0.64
C ILE A 165 -12.40 16.04 -1.07
N GLU A 166 -12.61 17.08 -1.87
CA GLU A 166 -11.53 17.94 -2.33
C GLU A 166 -10.89 18.74 -1.19
N THR A 167 -11.69 19.11 -0.18
CA THR A 167 -11.17 19.77 1.02
C THR A 167 -10.26 18.82 1.80
N VAL A 168 -10.65 17.55 1.97
CA VAL A 168 -9.81 16.53 2.61
C VAL A 168 -8.53 16.26 1.80
N LEU A 169 -8.61 16.14 0.47
CA LEU A 169 -7.44 15.98 -0.41
C LEU A 169 -6.44 17.13 -0.22
N ARG A 170 -6.93 18.37 -0.20
CA ARG A 170 -6.09 19.55 0.00
C ARG A 170 -5.47 19.58 1.40
N GLU A 171 -6.30 19.49 2.45
CA GLU A 171 -5.85 19.74 3.82
C GLU A 171 -5.08 18.56 4.43
N LYS A 172 -5.44 17.32 4.05
CA LYS A 172 -4.83 16.12 4.61
C LYS A 172 -3.77 15.52 3.70
N PHE A 173 -3.89 15.65 2.38
CA PHE A 173 -2.94 15.03 1.44
C PHE A 173 -2.07 16.03 0.68
N ASN A 174 -2.34 17.34 0.80
CA ASN A 174 -1.70 18.38 0.00
C ASN A 174 -1.85 18.14 -1.51
N VAL A 175 -3.01 17.60 -1.92
CA VAL A 175 -3.36 17.32 -3.31
C VAL A 175 -4.34 18.38 -3.81
N PHE A 176 -4.01 19.02 -4.92
CA PHE A 176 -4.83 20.02 -5.59
C PHE A 176 -5.22 19.48 -6.97
N LEU A 177 -6.52 19.38 -7.23
CA LEU A 177 -7.03 18.84 -8.48
C LEU A 177 -7.25 19.94 -9.50
N THR A 178 -6.98 19.63 -10.77
CA THR A 178 -7.27 20.52 -11.90
C THR A 178 -8.70 20.37 -12.41
N ASN A 179 -9.29 19.19 -12.22
CA ASN A 179 -10.65 18.85 -12.61
C ASN A 179 -11.38 18.23 -11.40
N GLU A 180 -12.70 18.32 -11.41
CA GLU A 180 -13.56 17.70 -10.40
C GLU A 180 -13.30 16.19 -10.32
N LEU A 181 -13.09 15.68 -9.10
CA LEU A 181 -12.96 14.24 -8.86
C LEU A 181 -14.33 13.56 -8.90
N LYS A 182 -14.41 12.44 -9.61
CA LYS A 182 -15.51 11.47 -9.46
C LYS A 182 -15.02 10.28 -8.65
N PRO A 183 -15.30 10.21 -7.34
CA PRO A 183 -14.81 9.12 -6.52
C PRO A 183 -15.33 7.78 -7.02
N GLN A 184 -14.52 6.73 -6.88
CA GLN A 184 -14.87 5.37 -7.27
C GLN A 184 -14.56 4.41 -6.14
N ASN A 185 -15.48 3.50 -5.86
CA ASN A 185 -15.26 2.40 -4.91
C ASN A 185 -15.99 1.13 -5.37
N GLN A 186 -15.75 0.72 -6.61
CA GLN A 186 -16.33 -0.50 -7.16
C GLN A 186 -15.71 -1.74 -6.49
N LYS A 187 -16.36 -2.90 -6.65
CA LYS A 187 -15.94 -4.17 -6.03
C LYS A 187 -14.64 -4.68 -6.66
N ALA A 188 -13.51 -4.20 -6.16
CA ALA A 188 -12.17 -4.68 -6.45
C ALA A 188 -11.45 -5.00 -5.14
N CYS A 189 -10.55 -5.98 -5.17
CA CYS A 189 -9.85 -6.43 -3.98
C CYS A 189 -8.74 -5.42 -3.61
N TYR A 190 -8.92 -4.71 -2.50
CA TYR A 190 -7.97 -3.73 -1.97
C TYR A 190 -8.17 -3.58 -0.47
N THR A 191 -7.08 -3.47 0.28
CA THR A 191 -7.10 -3.26 1.73
C THR A 191 -6.09 -2.19 2.10
N ILE A 192 -6.42 -1.37 3.09
CA ILE A 192 -5.52 -0.40 3.71
C ILE A 192 -4.66 -1.05 4.78
#